data_AF-A0A0J6FYX1-F1
#
_entry.id   AF-A0A0J6FYX1-F1
#
_cell.length_a   1.000
_cell.length_b   1.000
_cell.length_c   1.000
_cell.angle_alpha   90.00
_cell.angle_beta   90.00
_cell.angle_gamma   90.00
#
_symmetry.space_group_name_H-M   'P 1'
#
loop_
_entity.id
_entity.type
_entity.pdbx_description
1 polymer ?
#
loop_
_entity_poly.entity_id
_entity_poly.type
_entity_poly.pdbx_seq_one_letter_code
_entity_poly.pdbx_strand_id
1 'polypeptide(L)'
;MTDPHISQAQFAQRVETLLGGRDNVVVAASQLTDFPWASLCFTRDDSLRLTFKQDTGEQTLSLPYEQFFVDEAHVPQSLEDMCVKPGERILIRKKYPGYAGPVEFLKPAEG
;
A
#
# COMPACT_ATOMS: atom_id res chain seq x y z
N MET A 1 19.63 -16.81 4.48
CA MET A 1 18.20 -16.54 4.23
C MET A 1 17.96 -15.13 4.73
N THR A 2 17.75 -14.19 3.82
CA THR A 2 17.52 -12.79 4.16
C THR A 2 16.10 -12.71 4.70
N ASP A 3 15.97 -12.37 5.98
CA ASP A 3 14.67 -12.09 6.59
C ASP A 3 14.01 -10.96 5.78
N PRO A 4 12.85 -11.19 5.14
CA PRO A 4 12.25 -10.23 4.23
C PRO A 4 11.67 -9.08 5.03
N HIS A 5 12.53 -8.14 5.45
CA HIS A 5 12.11 -6.90 6.08
C HIS A 5 12.23 -5.75 5.09
N ILE A 6 11.09 -5.24 4.66
CA ILE A 6 11.01 -3.93 4.00
C ILE A 6 10.96 -2.80 5.04
N SER A 7 11.81 -1.80 4.87
CA SER A 7 11.77 -0.55 5.66
C SER A 7 10.78 0.46 5.07
N GLN A 8 10.37 1.44 5.87
CA GLN A 8 9.51 2.54 5.40
C GLN A 8 10.14 3.29 4.21
N ALA A 9 11.45 3.57 4.27
CA ALA A 9 12.15 4.28 3.21
C ALA A 9 12.19 3.49 1.88
N GLN A 10 12.43 2.17 1.95
CA GLN A 10 12.37 1.31 0.78
C GLN A 10 10.97 1.24 0.19
N PHE A 11 9.94 1.13 1.04
CA PHE A 11 8.55 1.13 0.61
C PHE A 11 8.16 2.46 -0.05
N ALA A 12 8.53 3.59 0.55
CA ALA A 12 8.29 4.92 0.00
C ALA A 12 8.95 5.09 -1.38
N GLN A 13 10.22 4.73 -1.52
CA GLN A 13 10.93 4.76 -2.80
C GLN A 13 10.25 3.89 -3.86
N ARG A 14 9.74 2.73 -3.46
CA ARG A 14 9.00 1.84 -4.37
C ARG A 14 7.70 2.49 -4.84
N VAL A 15 6.92 3.09 -3.93
CA VAL A 15 5.68 3.79 -4.27
C VAL A 15 5.95 4.96 -5.23
N GLU A 16 6.99 5.76 -4.99
CA GLU A 16 7.40 6.84 -5.90
C GLU A 16 7.79 6.33 -7.29
N THR A 17 8.51 5.21 -7.34
CA THR A 17 8.90 4.56 -8.60
C THR A 17 7.68 4.10 -9.39
N LEU A 18 6.69 3.51 -8.71
CA LEU A 18 5.44 3.07 -9.35
C LEU A 18 4.63 4.27 -9.88
N LEU A 19 4.57 5.36 -9.13
CA LEU A 19 3.91 6.59 -9.57
C LEU A 19 4.59 7.19 -10.80
N GLY A 20 5.92 7.08 -10.92
CA GLY A 20 6.65 7.49 -12.12
C GLY A 20 6.40 8.95 -12.50
N GLY A 21 6.28 9.83 -11.51
CA GLY A 21 5.97 11.26 -11.69
C GLY A 21 4.48 11.59 -11.92
N ARG A 22 3.60 10.60 -12.04
CA ARG A 22 2.16 10.79 -12.20
C ARG A 22 1.48 11.04 -10.85
N ASP A 23 0.23 11.49 -10.90
CA ASP A 23 -0.60 11.66 -9.69
C ASP A 23 -1.28 10.38 -9.25
N ASN A 24 -1.44 9.42 -10.15
CA ASN A 24 -1.98 8.12 -9.83
C ASN A 24 -1.47 7.03 -10.77
N VAL A 25 -1.53 5.79 -10.28
CA VAL A 25 -1.24 4.58 -11.05
C VAL A 25 -2.04 3.41 -10.49
N VAL A 26 -2.53 2.54 -11.37
CA VAL A 26 -3.13 1.26 -10.97
C VAL A 26 -2.14 0.15 -11.24
N VAL A 27 -1.76 -0.59 -10.21
CA VAL A 27 -0.74 -1.64 -10.25
C VAL A 27 -1.28 -2.94 -9.67
N ALA A 28 -0.63 -4.07 -9.96
CA ALA A 28 -0.86 -5.28 -9.17
C ALA A 28 -0.29 -5.08 -7.77
N ALA A 29 -0.97 -5.57 -6.73
CA ALA A 29 -0.57 -5.38 -5.35
C ALA A 29 0.83 -5.95 -5.09
N SER A 30 1.20 -7.06 -5.75
CA SER A 30 2.56 -7.63 -5.72
C SER A 30 3.66 -6.66 -6.09
N GLN A 31 3.37 -5.60 -6.85
CA GLN A 31 4.36 -4.61 -7.25
C GLN A 31 4.75 -3.67 -6.11
N LEU A 32 4.05 -3.65 -4.97
CA LEU A 32 4.41 -2.82 -3.81
C LEU A 32 5.71 -3.27 -3.12
N THR A 33 6.13 -4.51 -3.32
CA THR A 33 7.29 -5.10 -2.67
C THR A 33 8.12 -5.91 -3.66
N ASP A 34 9.35 -6.28 -3.27
CA ASP A 34 10.24 -7.15 -4.05
C ASP A 34 10.43 -8.53 -3.39
N PHE A 35 9.56 -8.88 -2.44
CA PHE A 35 9.54 -10.17 -1.75
C PHE A 35 8.14 -10.81 -1.82
N PRO A 36 8.03 -12.15 -1.76
CA PRO A 36 6.77 -12.86 -1.87
C PRO A 36 5.93 -12.78 -0.58
N TRP A 37 4.61 -12.73 -0.75
CA TRP A 37 3.61 -12.81 0.31
C TRP A 37 2.30 -13.36 -0.28
N ALA A 38 1.45 -13.94 0.57
CA ALA A 38 0.18 -14.55 0.19
C ALA A 38 -1.00 -13.57 0.27
N SER A 39 -0.95 -12.65 1.24
CA SER A 39 -1.97 -11.62 1.45
C SER A 39 -1.37 -10.35 2.05
N LEU A 40 -1.87 -9.19 1.66
CA LEU A 40 -1.51 -7.89 2.23
C LEU A 40 -2.76 -7.25 2.82
N CYS A 41 -2.79 -7.03 4.13
CA CYS A 41 -3.91 -6.40 4.85
C CYS A 41 -3.58 -4.96 5.22
N PHE A 42 -4.57 -4.07 5.09
CA PHE A 42 -4.46 -2.66 5.44
C PHE A 42 -5.30 -2.41 6.70
N THR A 43 -4.68 -1.87 7.74
CA THR A 43 -5.38 -1.46 8.96
C THR A 43 -5.11 0.00 9.22
N ARG A 44 -6.18 0.73 9.53
CA ARG A 44 -6.13 2.13 9.95
C ARG A 44 -6.17 2.15 11.47
N ASP A 45 -5.14 2.71 12.09
CA ASP A 45 -5.02 2.90 13.54
C ASP A 45 -4.41 4.29 13.79
N ASP A 46 -3.47 4.46 14.73
CA ASP A 46 -2.62 5.67 14.85
C ASP A 46 -1.70 5.90 13.63
N SER A 47 -1.52 4.89 12.78
CA SER A 47 -0.74 4.94 11.54
C SER A 47 -1.32 3.94 10.53
N LEU A 48 -0.94 4.05 9.25
CA LEU A 48 -1.31 3.02 8.28
C LEU A 48 -0.45 1.78 8.53
N ARG A 49 -1.10 0.67 8.89
CA ARG A 49 -0.43 -0.62 9.11
C ARG A 49 -0.65 -1.53 7.92
N LEU A 50 0.45 -1.99 7.32
CA LEU A 50 0.47 -2.99 6.27
C LEU A 50 0.95 -4.32 6.84
N THR A 51 0.11 -5.34 6.81
CA THR A 51 0.47 -6.69 7.29
C THR A 51 0.56 -7.65 6.11
N PHE A 52 1.78 -8.09 5.81
CA PHE A 52 2.10 -9.06 4.78
C PHE A 52 2.10 -10.47 5.39
N LYS A 53 1.12 -11.28 5.02
CA LYS A 53 1.05 -12.69 5.43
C LYS A 53 1.88 -13.54 4.48
N GLN A 54 2.80 -14.32 5.02
CA GLN A 54 3.74 -15.19 4.30
C GLN A 54 3.54 -16.64 4.78
N ASP A 55 4.05 -17.61 4.03
CA ASP A 55 3.92 -19.03 4.39
C ASP A 55 4.59 -19.36 5.74
N THR A 56 5.62 -18.60 6.11
CA THR A 56 6.44 -18.81 7.31
C THR A 56 6.20 -17.80 8.42
N GLY A 57 5.22 -16.88 8.28
CA GLY A 57 4.94 -15.85 9.28
C GLY A 57 4.22 -14.64 8.74
N GLU A 58 4.23 -13.56 9.49
CA GLU A 58 3.67 -12.27 9.06
C GLU A 58 4.69 -11.15 9.29
N GLN A 59 4.77 -10.22 8.35
CA GLN A 59 5.60 -9.03 8.46
C GLN A 59 4.69 -7.80 8.52
N THR A 60 4.93 -6.89 9.46
CA THR A 60 4.13 -5.67 9.60
C THR A 60 4.98 -4.43 9.35
N LEU A 61 4.49 -3.52 8.52
CA LEU A 61 5.07 -2.20 8.25
C LEU A 61 4.10 -1.12 8.71
N SER A 62 4.52 -0.30 9.68
CA SER A 62 3.79 0.91 10.08
C SER A 62 4.25 2.08 9.20
N LEU A 63 3.31 2.84 8.65
CA LEU A 63 3.55 3.98 7.78
C LEU A 63 2.88 5.25 8.35
N PRO A 64 3.58 6.38 8.40
CA PRO A 64 3.04 7.63 8.93
C PRO A 64 1.92 8.20 8.02
N TYR A 65 0.81 8.67 8.60
CA TYR A 65 -0.32 9.22 7.84
C TYR A 65 -0.01 10.49 7.06
N GLU A 66 1.03 11.22 7.49
CA GLU A 66 1.55 12.37 6.79
C GLU A 66 2.09 12.00 5.40
N GLN A 67 2.42 10.72 5.19
CA GLN A 67 2.97 10.20 3.93
C GLN A 67 2.08 9.15 3.26
N PHE A 68 1.35 8.33 4.03
CA PHE A 68 0.60 7.21 3.48
C PHE A 68 -0.70 6.96 4.24
N PHE A 69 -1.81 6.74 3.55
CA PHE A 69 -3.07 6.43 4.21
C PHE A 69 -3.99 5.53 3.38
N VAL A 70 -4.97 4.95 4.06
CA VAL A 70 -6.25 4.52 3.51
C VAL A 70 -7.32 5.35 4.21
N ASP A 71 -8.42 5.62 3.51
CA ASP A 71 -9.56 6.33 4.09
C ASP A 71 -10.37 5.41 5.01
N GLU A 72 -11.36 5.95 5.70
CA GLU A 72 -12.22 5.18 6.62
C GLU A 72 -12.97 4.06 5.89
N ALA A 73 -13.26 2.93 6.56
CA ALA A 73 -13.82 1.72 5.94
C ALA A 73 -15.17 1.95 5.25
N HIS A 74 -15.91 2.97 5.69
CA HIS A 74 -17.19 3.36 5.10
C HIS A 74 -17.03 4.22 3.83
N VAL A 75 -15.82 4.74 3.56
CA VAL A 75 -15.53 5.53 2.36
C VAL A 75 -15.41 4.59 1.15
N PRO A 76 -16.05 4.92 0.01
CA PRO A 76 -15.97 4.11 -1.19
C PRO A 76 -14.52 3.82 -1.58
N GLN A 77 -14.26 2.57 -1.98
CA GLN A 77 -12.94 2.10 -2.43
C GLN A 77 -11.85 2.08 -1.34
N SER A 78 -12.17 2.39 -0.08
CA SER A 78 -11.23 2.20 1.02
C SER A 78 -10.75 0.74 1.09
N LEU A 79 -9.50 0.60 1.52
CA LEU A 79 -8.86 -0.67 1.83
C LEU A 79 -8.78 -0.92 3.34
N GLU A 80 -9.28 -0.03 4.21
CA GLU A 80 -9.31 -0.28 5.66
C GLU A 80 -10.01 -1.61 5.99
N ASP A 81 -9.37 -2.40 6.84
CA ASP A 81 -9.79 -3.74 7.27
C ASP A 81 -9.94 -4.74 6.12
N MET A 82 -9.27 -4.49 4.99
CA MET A 82 -9.28 -5.36 3.83
C MET A 82 -7.91 -5.92 3.54
N CYS A 83 -7.92 -7.13 2.98
CA CYS A 83 -6.74 -7.78 2.47
C CYS A 83 -6.83 -7.99 0.96
N VAL A 84 -5.71 -7.78 0.28
CA VAL A 84 -5.55 -8.03 -1.16
C VAL A 84 -4.57 -9.16 -1.40
N LYS A 85 -4.78 -9.90 -2.48
CA LYS A 85 -3.88 -10.93 -3.01
C LYS A 85 -2.86 -10.31 -3.95
N PRO A 86 -1.71 -10.97 -4.19
CA PRO A 86 -0.65 -10.44 -5.08
C PRO A 86 -1.11 -10.01 -6.48
N GLY A 87 -2.09 -10.72 -7.06
CA GLY A 87 -2.62 -10.42 -8.40
C GLY A 87 -3.75 -9.40 -8.42
N GLU A 88 -4.29 -9.01 -7.27
CA GLU A 88 -5.34 -8.00 -7.22
C GLU A 88 -4.78 -6.62 -7.51
N ARG A 89 -5.61 -5.77 -8.10
CA ARG A 89 -5.21 -4.42 -8.49
C ARG A 89 -5.48 -3.44 -7.36
N ILE A 90 -4.57 -2.51 -7.18
CA ILE A 90 -4.70 -1.38 -6.28
C ILE A 90 -4.47 -0.08 -7.04
N LEU A 91 -5.19 0.96 -6.65
CA LEU A 91 -4.95 2.32 -7.10
C LEU A 91 -4.08 3.02 -6.06
N ILE A 92 -2.94 3.54 -6.52
CA ILE A 92 -2.05 4.41 -5.75
C ILE A 92 -2.30 5.82 -6.24
N ARG A 93 -2.67 6.74 -5.35
CA ARG A 93 -3.04 8.12 -5.71
C ARG A 93 -2.41 9.12 -4.75
N LYS A 94 -1.84 10.21 -5.28
CA LYS A 94 -1.47 11.36 -4.45
C LYS A 94 -2.73 12.08 -4.00
N LYS A 95 -2.83 12.41 -2.70
CA LYS A 95 -3.96 13.19 -2.17
C LYS A 95 -4.05 14.58 -2.80
N TYR A 96 -2.90 15.20 -3.08
CA TYR A 96 -2.80 16.51 -3.70
C TYR A 96 -2.03 16.41 -5.02
N PRO A 97 -2.71 16.51 -6.18
CA PRO A 97 -2.07 16.46 -7.49
C PRO A 97 -0.91 17.46 -7.62
N GLY A 98 0.23 17.01 -8.15
CA GLY A 98 1.43 17.83 -8.29
C GLY A 98 2.26 18.06 -7.02
N TYR A 99 1.84 17.53 -5.86
CA TYR A 99 2.58 17.63 -4.59
C TYR A 99 3.06 16.27 -4.11
N ALA A 100 4.12 16.25 -3.29
CA ALA A 100 4.58 15.04 -2.60
C ALA A 100 3.71 14.67 -1.38
N GLY A 101 2.48 15.22 -1.29
CA GLY A 101 1.56 14.99 -0.18
C GLY A 101 1.19 13.51 -0.02
N PRO A 102 0.43 13.17 1.02
CA PRO A 102 0.24 11.78 1.40
C PRO A 102 -0.35 10.97 0.24
N VAL A 103 0.17 9.75 0.09
CA VAL A 103 -0.27 8.79 -0.91
C VAL A 103 -1.36 7.92 -0.32
N GLU A 104 -2.44 7.80 -1.06
CA GLU A 104 -3.61 7.01 -0.74
C GLU A 104 -3.59 5.68 -1.48
N PHE A 105 -3.95 4.61 -0.78
CA PHE A 105 -4.19 3.29 -1.37
C PHE A 105 -5.68 3.01 -1.42
N LEU A 106 -6.17 2.66 -2.62
CA LEU A 106 -7.58 2.44 -2.89
C LEU A 106 -7.78 1.14 -3.67
N LYS A 107 -8.99 0.60 -3.61
CA LYS A 107 -9.47 -0.28 -4.68
C LYS A 107 -9.60 0.53 -5.98
N PRO A 108 -9.21 -0.03 -7.13
CA PRO A 108 -9.52 0.60 -8.41
C PRO A 108 -11.04 0.71 -8.58
N ALA A 109 -11.50 1.70 -9.33
CA ALA A 109 -12.91 1.75 -9.73
C ALA A 109 -13.22 0.52 -10.57
N GLU A 110 -14.31 -0.17 -10.24
CA GLU A 110 -14.93 -1.12 -11.15
C GLU A 110 -15.49 -0.30 -12.32
N GLY A 111 -15.00 -0.59 -13.53
CA GLY A 111 -15.49 0.01 -14.77
C GLY A 111 -16.71 -0.71 -15.32
#